data_AF-A0A9X3XJY0-F1
#
_entry.id   AF-A0A9X3XJY0-F1
#
_cell.length_a   1.000
_cell.length_b   1.000
_cell.length_c   1.000
_cell.angle_alpha   90.00
_cell.angle_beta   90.00
_cell.angle_gamma   90.00
#
_symmetry.space_group_name_H-M   'P 1'
#
loop_
_entity.id
_entity.type
_entity.pdbx_description
1 polymer ?
#
loop_
_entity_poly.entity_id
_entity_poly.type
_entity_poly.pdbx_seq_one_letter_code
_entity_poly.pdbx_strand_id
1 'polypeptide(L)'
;MSILLELNRIVDGLGILVETGVFKDKAPDEYIVITPLSDTFDVHSDNRPQYEIQEARLSLFSKKNYQVRKNQLVRAFLDADFTVTDRRYIGHEDDTDYHHYAIDVAKEYELQEV
;
A
#
# COMPACT_ATOMS: atom_id res chain seq x y z
N MET A 1 -6.87 -5.58 13.76
CA MET A 1 -6.30 -4.42 13.02
C MET A 1 -6.46 -4.70 11.53
N SER A 2 -6.43 -3.69 10.66
CA SER A 2 -6.53 -3.90 9.20
C SER A 2 -5.38 -3.24 8.47
N ILE A 3 -4.99 -3.83 7.34
CA ILE A 3 -3.90 -3.37 6.51
C ILE A 3 -4.11 -1.93 6.02
N LEU A 4 -5.33 -1.60 5.64
CA LEU A 4 -5.67 -0.27 5.17
C LEU A 4 -5.41 0.80 6.24
N LEU A 5 -5.79 0.55 7.50
CA LEU A 5 -5.61 1.54 8.57
C LEU A 5 -4.13 1.82 8.84
N GLU A 6 -3.30 0.77 8.86
CA GLU A 6 -1.86 0.93 9.09
C GLU A 6 -1.16 1.60 7.92
N LEU A 7 -1.48 1.19 6.68
CA LEU A 7 -0.91 1.82 5.50
C LEU A 7 -1.27 3.31 5.43
N ASN A 8 -2.53 3.68 5.71
CA ASN A 8 -2.92 5.09 5.80
C ASN A 8 -2.05 5.84 6.82
N ARG A 9 -1.87 5.31 8.03
CA ARG A 9 -1.04 5.95 9.07
C ARG A 9 0.42 6.13 8.65
N ILE A 10 1.01 5.12 8.01
CA ILE A 10 2.39 5.18 7.53
C ILE A 10 2.53 6.24 6.43
N VAL A 11 1.61 6.26 5.47
CA VAL A 11 1.65 7.19 4.35
C VAL A 11 1.37 8.62 4.81
N ASP A 12 0.42 8.82 5.73
CA ASP A 12 0.15 10.12 6.38
C ASP A 12 1.40 10.62 7.13
N GLY A 13 2.11 9.73 7.83
CA GLY A 13 3.36 10.06 8.52
C GLY A 13 4.49 10.53 7.58
N LEU A 14 4.44 10.14 6.29
CA LEU A 14 5.35 10.60 5.25
C LEU A 14 4.87 11.88 4.54
N GLY A 15 3.69 12.39 4.89
CA GLY A 15 3.08 13.59 4.31
C GLY A 15 2.67 13.41 2.84
N ILE A 16 2.31 12.19 2.43
CA ILE A 16 1.77 11.92 1.10
C ILE A 16 0.25 11.85 1.23
N LEU A 17 -0.47 12.42 0.27
CA LEU A 17 -1.93 12.32 0.22
C LEU A 17 -2.32 10.89 -0.18
N VAL A 18 -3.13 10.25 0.66
CA VAL A 18 -3.76 8.95 0.36
C VAL A 18 -5.15 9.21 -0.19
N GLU A 19 -5.47 8.56 -1.31
CA GLU A 19 -6.81 8.57 -1.85
C GLU A 19 -7.39 7.16 -1.94
N THR A 20 -8.67 7.07 -1.60
CA THR A 20 -9.50 5.88 -1.80
C THR A 20 -10.63 6.16 -2.82
N GLY A 21 -10.56 7.26 -3.58
CA GLY A 21 -11.65 7.72 -4.45
C GLY A 21 -11.22 8.67 -5.58
N VAL A 22 -12.20 9.34 -6.19
CA VAL A 22 -12.01 10.26 -7.33
C VAL A 22 -11.77 11.68 -6.83
N PHE A 23 -10.67 12.31 -7.26
CA PHE A 23 -10.42 13.73 -7.02
C PHE A 23 -11.52 14.58 -7.67
N LYS A 24 -12.24 15.36 -6.85
CA LYS A 24 -13.20 16.36 -7.35
C LYS A 24 -12.53 17.67 -7.73
N ASP A 25 -11.36 17.95 -7.17
CA ASP A 25 -10.53 19.12 -7.43
C ASP A 25 -9.25 18.75 -8.19
N LYS A 26 -8.38 19.73 -8.48
CA LYS A 26 -7.10 19.49 -9.17
C LYS A 26 -6.25 18.47 -8.38
N ALA A 27 -5.94 17.34 -9.01
CA ALA A 27 -5.11 16.31 -8.42
C ALA A 27 -3.74 16.88 -7.99
N PRO A 28 -3.24 16.52 -6.80
CA PRO A 28 -1.95 16.97 -6.29
C PRO A 28 -0.79 16.37 -7.10
N ASP A 29 0.36 17.05 -7.11
CA ASP A 29 1.57 16.58 -7.83
C ASP A 29 2.07 15.20 -7.38
N GLU A 30 1.66 14.76 -6.20
CA GLU A 30 2.02 13.47 -5.62
C GLU A 30 0.86 12.93 -4.77
N TYR A 31 0.47 11.68 -5.01
CA TYR A 31 -0.52 10.95 -4.22
C TYR A 31 -0.32 9.45 -4.33
N ILE A 32 -0.94 8.72 -3.41
CA ILE A 32 -0.97 7.26 -3.39
C ILE A 32 -2.41 6.78 -3.41
N VAL A 33 -2.66 5.75 -4.22
CA VAL A 33 -3.90 4.98 -4.17
C VAL A 33 -3.59 3.63 -3.54
N ILE A 34 -4.36 3.26 -2.51
CA ILE A 34 -4.25 1.96 -1.86
C ILE A 34 -5.38 1.07 -2.35
N THR A 35 -5.02 -0.05 -2.97
CA THR A 35 -5.96 -1.03 -3.51
C THR A 35 -5.77 -2.35 -2.78
N PRO A 36 -6.75 -2.83 -1.99
CA PRO A 36 -6.73 -4.20 -1.45
C PRO A 36 -6.60 -5.22 -2.58
N LEU A 37 -5.74 -6.22 -2.41
CA LEU A 37 -5.50 -7.27 -3.38
C LEU A 37 -6.18 -8.57 -2.96
N SER A 38 -5.77 -9.13 -1.82
CA SER A 38 -6.30 -10.39 -1.32
C SER A 38 -6.25 -10.44 0.20
N ASP A 39 -7.25 -11.10 0.79
CA ASP A 39 -7.27 -11.47 2.20
C ASP A 39 -7.34 -13.00 2.25
N THR A 40 -6.33 -13.64 2.83
CA THR A 40 -6.19 -15.10 2.83
C THR A 40 -6.07 -15.63 4.25
N PHE A 41 -6.81 -16.69 4.54
CA PHE A 41 -6.68 -17.45 5.78
C PHE A 41 -5.77 -18.65 5.58
N ASP A 42 -4.71 -18.74 6.37
CA ASP A 42 -3.90 -19.94 6.39
C ASP A 42 -4.57 -21.02 7.25
N VAL A 43 -4.53 -22.26 6.78
CA VAL A 43 -5.23 -23.39 7.41
C VAL A 43 -4.30 -24.09 8.40
N HIS A 44 -4.71 -24.17 9.66
CA HIS A 44 -4.01 -24.92 10.70
C HIS A 44 -4.65 -26.28 10.97
N SER A 45 -3.96 -27.15 11.73
CA SER A 45 -4.38 -28.54 11.98
C SER A 45 -5.73 -28.70 12.68
N ASP A 46 -6.27 -27.65 13.29
CA ASP A 46 -7.59 -27.60 13.93
C ASP A 46 -8.71 -27.12 12.98
N ASN A 47 -8.40 -26.88 11.71
CA ASN A 47 -9.26 -26.28 10.68
C ASN A 47 -9.81 -24.89 11.05
N ARG A 48 -9.15 -24.18 11.97
CA ARG A 48 -9.48 -22.78 12.30
C ARG A 48 -8.34 -21.88 11.86
N PRO A 49 -8.63 -20.76 11.19
CA PRO A 49 -7.60 -19.78 10.91
C PRO A 49 -7.21 -19.07 12.19
N GLN A 50 -5.91 -19.01 12.47
CA GLN A 50 -5.35 -18.23 13.59
C GLN A 50 -4.88 -16.85 13.11
N TYR A 51 -4.52 -16.75 11.83
CA TYR A 51 -4.03 -15.54 11.21
C TYR A 51 -4.75 -15.28 9.89
N GLU A 52 -4.85 -14.00 9.55
CA GLU A 52 -5.26 -13.50 8.25
C GLU A 52 -4.08 -12.78 7.62
N ILE A 53 -3.71 -13.18 6.40
CA ILE A 53 -2.74 -12.46 5.59
C ILE A 53 -3.52 -11.51 4.70
N GLN A 54 -3.38 -10.21 4.96
CA GLN A 54 -3.97 -9.18 4.12
C GLN A 54 -2.89 -8.63 3.19
N GLU A 55 -3.22 -8.45 1.92
CA GLU A 55 -2.34 -7.91 0.89
C GLU A 55 -2.96 -6.69 0.22
N ALA A 56 -2.17 -5.65 -0.01
CA ALA A 56 -2.59 -4.43 -0.67
C ALA A 56 -1.51 -3.88 -1.60
N ARG A 57 -1.95 -3.27 -2.69
CA ARG A 57 -1.11 -2.51 -3.63
C ARG A 57 -1.16 -1.03 -3.29
N LEU A 58 0.01 -0.42 -3.17
CA LEU A 58 0.19 1.02 -3.18
C LEU A 58 0.65 1.48 -4.57
N SER A 59 -0.23 2.19 -5.26
CA SER A 59 0.07 2.87 -6.50
C SER A 59 0.51 4.31 -6.20
N LEU A 60 1.81 4.56 -6.30
CA LEU A 60 2.41 5.90 -6.19
C LEU A 60 2.34 6.61 -7.54
N PHE A 61 1.72 7.78 -7.54
CA PHE A 61 1.71 8.72 -8.65
C PHE A 61 2.52 9.95 -8.26
N SER A 62 3.57 10.28 -9.01
CA SER A 62 4.40 11.45 -8.74
C SER A 62 4.85 12.11 -10.04
N LYS A 63 4.65 13.42 -10.17
CA LYS A 63 5.26 14.23 -11.25
C LYS A 63 6.71 14.57 -10.97
N LYS A 64 7.20 14.25 -9.77
CA LYS A 64 8.53 14.57 -9.27
C LYS A 64 9.36 13.29 -9.21
N ASN A 65 10.42 13.30 -8.41
CA ASN A 65 11.32 12.17 -8.27
C ASN A 65 10.69 11.01 -7.48
N TYR A 66 9.98 10.14 -8.20
CA TYR A 66 9.36 8.93 -7.65
C TYR A 66 10.37 7.96 -7.01
N GLN A 67 11.66 8.02 -7.39
CA GLN A 67 12.66 7.09 -6.86
C GLN A 67 13.00 7.34 -5.39
N VAL A 68 13.05 8.60 -4.98
CA VAL A 68 13.27 8.95 -3.57
C VAL A 68 12.07 8.49 -2.75
N ARG A 69 10.86 8.79 -3.25
CA ARG A 69 9.62 8.50 -2.54
C ARG A 69 9.34 7.00 -2.40
N LYS A 70 9.53 6.22 -3.47
CA LYS A 70 9.38 4.75 -3.39
C LYS A 70 10.33 4.13 -2.37
N ASN A 71 11.55 4.64 -2.24
CA ASN A 71 12.53 4.09 -1.29
C ASN A 71 12.19 4.47 0.16
N GLN A 72 11.64 5.66 0.39
CA GLN A 72 11.10 6.06 1.70
C GLN A 72 9.93 5.17 2.11
N LEU A 73 8.97 4.93 1.20
CA LEU A 73 7.83 4.06 1.44
C LEU A 73 8.25 2.64 1.79
N VAL A 74 9.13 2.04 0.97
CA VAL A 74 9.63 0.68 1.22
C VAL A 74 10.30 0.57 2.58
N ARG A 75 11.12 1.55 2.99
CA ARG A 75 11.73 1.55 4.32
C ARG A 75 10.69 1.63 5.42
N ALA A 76 9.72 2.55 5.30
CA ALA A 76 8.67 2.71 6.30
C ALA A 76 7.78 1.46 6.44
N PHE A 77 7.53 0.74 5.34
CA PHE A 77 6.79 -0.54 5.40
C PHE A 77 7.61 -1.63 6.09
N LEU A 78 8.90 -1.75 5.77
CA LEU A 78 9.77 -2.73 6.42
C LEU A 78 9.93 -2.43 7.92
N ASP A 79 10.05 -1.15 8.31
CA ASP A 79 10.14 -0.72 9.72
C ASP A 79 8.82 -0.98 10.48
N ALA A 80 7.71 -1.15 9.77
CA ALA A 80 6.39 -1.46 10.32
C ALA A 80 6.03 -2.95 10.17
N ASP A 81 7.02 -3.82 9.94
CA ASP A 81 6.89 -5.27 9.82
C ASP A 81 5.99 -5.74 8.66
N PHE A 82 5.91 -4.97 7.57
CA PHE A 82 5.28 -5.42 6.33
C PHE A 82 6.25 -6.23 5.47
N THR A 83 5.72 -7.23 4.79
CA THR A 83 6.42 -7.92 3.71
C THR A 83 6.15 -7.20 2.40
N VAL A 84 7.19 -6.80 1.68
CA VAL A 84 7.06 -6.25 0.32
C VAL A 84 7.04 -7.41 -0.69
N THR A 85 5.88 -7.69 -1.28
CA THR A 85 5.66 -8.84 -2.17
C THR A 85 6.02 -8.54 -3.64
N ASP A 86 5.83 -7.29 -4.09
CA ASP A 86 6.23 -6.86 -5.42
C ASP A 86 6.60 -5.36 -5.46
N ARG A 87 7.43 -4.98 -6.43
CA ARG A 87 7.82 -3.58 -6.71
C ARG A 87 8.01 -3.38 -8.20
N ARG A 88 7.17 -2.53 -8.81
CA ARG A 88 7.12 -2.42 -10.27
C ARG A 88 6.93 -0.99 -10.75
N TYR A 89 7.71 -0.59 -11.75
CA TYR A 89 7.40 0.62 -12.51
C TYR A 89 6.35 0.28 -13.56
N ILE A 90 5.22 1.02 -13.55
CA ILE A 90 4.11 0.78 -14.48
C ILE A 90 4.29 1.59 -15.75
N GLY A 91 4.61 2.88 -15.62
CA GLY A 91 4.77 3.75 -16.77
C GLY A 91 4.79 5.23 -16.41
N HIS A 92 5.00 6.04 -17.45
CA HIS A 92 4.74 7.47 -17.41
C HIS A 92 3.41 7.72 -18.11
N GLU A 93 2.53 8.50 -17.49
CA GLU A 93 1.26 8.91 -18.06
C GLU A 93 1.44 10.26 -18.76
N ASP A 94 1.48 10.27 -20.09
CA ASP A 94 1.77 11.49 -20.86
C ASP A 94 0.68 12.57 -20.74
N ASP A 95 -0.57 12.18 -20.50
CA ASP A 95 -1.70 13.10 -20.37
C ASP A 95 -1.70 13.85 -19.03
N THR A 96 -1.20 13.20 -17.97
CA THR A 96 -1.24 13.68 -16.59
C THR A 96 0.13 14.05 -16.04
N ASP A 97 1.21 13.66 -16.74
CA ASP A 97 2.63 13.85 -16.38
C ASP A 97 3.03 13.12 -15.08
N TYR A 98 2.35 12.01 -14.75
CA TYR A 98 2.67 11.21 -13.57
C TYR A 98 3.57 10.02 -13.93
N HIS A 99 4.58 9.79 -13.10
CA HIS A 99 5.21 8.48 -12.98
C HIS A 99 4.38 7.59 -12.06
N HIS A 100 4.00 6.42 -12.56
CA HIS A 100 3.26 5.41 -11.82
C HIS A 100 4.19 4.27 -11.39
N TYR A 101 4.31 4.07 -10.08
CA TYR A 101 5.05 2.97 -9.47
C TYR A 101 4.15 2.20 -8.50
N ALA A 102 4.08 0.87 -8.65
CA ALA A 102 3.33 -0.01 -7.77
C ALA A 102 4.24 -0.70 -6.76
N ILE A 103 3.79 -0.77 -5.51
CA ILE A 103 4.43 -1.51 -4.42
C ILE A 103 3.34 -2.38 -3.78
N ASP A 104 3.54 -3.70 -3.81
CA ASP A 104 2.62 -4.62 -3.15
C ASP A 104 3.20 -5.02 -1.80
N VAL A 105 2.34 -5.01 -0.79
CA VAL A 105 2.71 -5.32 0.58
C VAL A 105 1.69 -6.26 1.21
N ALA A 106 2.18 -7.19 2.02
CA ALA A 106 1.38 -8.10 2.81
C ALA A 106 1.75 -8.00 4.30
N LYS A 107 0.79 -8.22 5.17
CA LYS A 107 1.01 -8.32 6.61
C LYS A 107 0.03 -9.31 7.24
N GLU A 108 0.54 -10.06 8.21
CA GLU A 108 -0.24 -11.04 8.97
C GLU A 108 -0.92 -10.36 10.15
N TYR A 109 -2.18 -10.69 10.38
CA TYR A 109 -3.00 -10.21 11.49
C TYR A 109 -3.54 -11.40 12.27
N GLU A 110 -3.31 -11.42 13.59
CA GLU A 110 -3.90 -12.42 14.47
C GLU A 110 -5.43 -12.22 14.54
N LEU A 111 -6.17 -13.30 14.32
CA LEU A 111 -7.62 -13.32 14.47
C LEU A 111 -7.94 -13.43 15.96
N GLN A 112 -8.57 -12.39 16.50
CA GLN A 112 -9.11 -12.47 17.85
C GLN A 112 -10.27 -13.47 17.86
N GLU A 113 -10.19 -14.50 18.72
CA GLU A 113 -11.31 -15.42 18.94
C GLU A 113 -12.56 -14.60 19.31
N VAL A 114 -13.65 -14.82 18.56
CA VAL A 114 -14.98 -14.25 18.83
C VAL A 114 -15.68 -15.05 19.91
#